data_AF-A0A5P2D5E2-F1
#
_entry.id   AF-A0A5P2D5E2-F1
#
_cell.length_a   1.000
_cell.length_b   1.000
_cell.length_c   1.000
_cell.angle_alpha   90.00
_cell.angle_beta   90.00
_cell.angle_gamma   90.00
#
_symmetry.space_group_name_H-M   'P 1'
#
loop_
_entity.id
_entity.type
_entity.pdbx_description
1 polymer ?
#
loop_
_entity_poly.entity_id
_entity_poly.type
_entity_poly.pdbx_seq_one_letter_code
_entity_poly.pdbx_strand_id
1 'polypeptide(L)'
;MSSPLPAQVRGSKLARFNALPAEAAERALLHCCGSHRWAHRVAAHRPYPDLAALLAAADEASYDLAPADLTEALAVECSTELHEGAPYAAHLALDAAHAEYERKFGHAFVICLAGHPAEEHPDMVLAGIRRRMAHEEDEERSISADELRRLARARLSVLARMPESFDAVRPESPCSPLWDSPSVPV
;
A
#
# COMPACT_ATOMS: atom_id res chain seq x y z
N MET A 1 52.58 7.89 5.13
CA MET A 1 51.51 8.03 6.14
C MET A 1 50.57 9.12 5.68
N SER A 2 49.38 8.74 5.21
CA SER A 2 48.18 9.58 5.19
C SER A 2 47.05 8.69 4.69
N SER A 3 46.43 8.00 5.63
CA SER A 3 45.09 7.44 5.44
C SER A 3 44.08 8.58 5.49
N PRO A 4 43.04 8.56 4.64
CA PRO A 4 41.75 9.08 5.00
C PRO A 4 40.85 7.92 5.46
N LEU A 5 40.32 8.06 6.67
CA LEU A 5 39.22 7.31 7.27
C LEU A 5 37.90 7.50 6.48
N PRO A 6 36.85 6.70 6.75
CA PRO A 6 36.06 6.01 5.74
C PRO A 6 35.00 6.90 5.10
N ALA A 7 34.70 6.61 3.84
CA ALA A 7 33.47 7.01 3.19
C ALA A 7 32.30 6.67 4.12
N GLN A 8 31.47 7.67 4.45
CA GLN A 8 30.27 7.50 5.24
C GLN A 8 29.44 6.33 4.71
N VAL A 9 29.46 5.19 5.41
CA VAL A 9 28.51 4.11 5.24
C VAL A 9 27.19 4.54 5.90
N ARG A 10 26.53 5.53 5.29
CA ARG A 10 25.09 5.70 5.40
C ARG A 10 24.54 5.02 4.18
N GLY A 11 24.33 3.71 4.25
CA GLY A 11 23.74 2.94 3.16
C GLY A 11 22.48 3.64 2.66
N SER A 12 22.26 3.64 1.35
CA SER A 12 21.01 4.15 0.77
C SER A 12 19.82 3.52 1.50
N LYS A 13 18.68 4.21 1.54
CA LYS A 13 17.49 3.70 2.23
C LYS A 13 17.08 2.30 1.72
N LEU A 14 17.36 2.02 0.45
CA LEU A 14 17.30 0.66 -0.13
C LEU A 14 18.36 -0.29 0.42
N ALA A 15 19.63 0.12 0.56
CA ALA A 15 20.66 -0.70 1.17
C ALA A 15 20.31 -1.10 2.61
N ARG A 16 19.61 -0.22 3.35
CA ARG A 16 19.04 -0.54 4.68
C ARG A 16 17.97 -1.61 4.58
N PHE A 17 17.00 -1.47 3.68
CA PHE A 17 15.99 -2.50 3.43
C PHE A 17 16.61 -3.86 3.05
N ASN A 18 17.65 -3.85 2.19
CA ASN A 18 18.40 -5.05 1.82
C ASN A 18 19.12 -5.71 3.01
N ALA A 19 19.50 -4.94 4.03
CA ALA A 19 20.23 -5.42 5.20
C ALA A 19 19.32 -5.85 6.37
N LEU A 20 17.99 -5.60 6.31
CA LEU A 20 17.06 -6.01 7.36
C LEU A 20 17.06 -7.53 7.56
N PRO A 21 16.94 -8.04 8.80
CA PRO A 21 16.59 -9.43 9.05
C PRO A 21 15.33 -9.83 8.28
N ALA A 22 15.24 -11.10 7.85
CA ALA A 22 14.13 -11.60 7.03
C ALA A 22 12.76 -11.25 7.63
N GLU A 23 12.55 -11.57 8.91
CA GLU A 23 11.29 -11.29 9.62
C GLU A 23 10.95 -9.79 9.69
N ALA A 24 11.97 -8.93 9.88
CA ALA A 24 11.76 -7.48 9.93
C ALA A 24 11.38 -6.91 8.56
N ALA A 25 11.98 -7.44 7.49
CA ALA A 25 11.63 -7.06 6.12
C ALA A 25 10.22 -7.54 5.75
N GLU A 26 9.85 -8.77 6.09
CA GLU A 26 8.51 -9.30 5.86
C GLU A 26 7.45 -8.49 6.60
N ARG A 27 7.67 -8.16 7.88
CA ARG A 27 6.79 -7.26 8.64
C ARG A 27 6.63 -5.90 7.98
N ALA A 28 7.72 -5.29 7.52
CA ALA A 28 7.67 -4.00 6.83
C ALA A 28 6.87 -4.10 5.51
N LEU A 29 7.03 -5.21 4.78
CA LEU A 29 6.32 -5.49 3.53
C LEU A 29 4.82 -5.76 3.77
N LEU A 30 4.44 -6.41 4.87
CA LEU A 30 3.03 -6.62 5.24
C LEU A 30 2.26 -5.30 5.47
N HIS A 31 2.96 -4.21 5.80
CA HIS A 31 2.35 -2.87 5.83
C HIS A 31 2.13 -2.27 4.44
N CYS A 32 2.78 -2.78 3.40
CA CYS A 32 2.56 -2.38 2.02
C CYS A 32 1.45 -3.19 1.35
N CYS A 33 1.44 -4.51 1.58
CA CYS A 33 0.43 -5.43 1.07
C CYS A 33 0.20 -6.54 2.11
N GLY A 34 -1.05 -6.74 2.52
CA GLY A 34 -1.42 -7.69 3.56
C GLY A 34 -1.20 -9.17 3.26
N SER A 35 -0.71 -9.52 2.06
CA SER A 35 -0.43 -10.91 1.71
C SER A 35 0.91 -11.39 2.28
N HIS A 36 0.86 -12.47 3.06
CA HIS A 36 2.06 -13.13 3.58
C HIS A 36 2.92 -13.72 2.47
N ARG A 37 2.30 -14.33 1.46
CA ARG A 37 3.00 -14.87 0.28
C ARG A 37 3.75 -13.77 -0.47
N TRP A 38 3.11 -12.62 -0.68
CA TRP A 38 3.75 -11.46 -1.33
C TRP A 38 4.96 -10.98 -0.54
N ALA A 39 4.77 -10.73 0.76
CA ALA A 39 5.82 -10.21 1.64
C ALA A 39 7.03 -11.15 1.71
N HIS A 40 6.78 -12.46 1.86
CA HIS A 40 7.83 -13.47 1.86
C HIS A 40 8.62 -13.48 0.54
N ARG A 41 7.92 -13.46 -0.60
CA ARG A 41 8.58 -13.46 -1.91
C ARG A 41 9.47 -12.25 -2.10
N VAL A 42 8.97 -11.04 -1.81
CA VAL A 42 9.77 -9.82 -1.96
C VAL A 42 10.95 -9.81 -0.97
N ALA A 43 10.75 -10.27 0.26
CA ALA A 43 11.84 -10.35 1.24
C ALA A 43 12.93 -11.36 0.83
N ALA A 44 12.57 -12.49 0.23
CA ALA A 44 13.48 -13.57 -0.16
C ALA A 44 14.37 -13.23 -1.37
N HIS A 45 13.97 -12.28 -2.23
CA HIS A 45 14.73 -11.89 -3.44
C HIS A 45 15.71 -10.74 -3.20
N ARG A 46 15.83 -10.26 -1.96
CA ARG A 46 16.88 -9.29 -1.59
C ARG A 46 18.27 -9.93 -1.77
N PRO A 47 19.30 -9.16 -2.14
CA PRO A 47 19.30 -7.70 -2.25
C PRO A 47 18.87 -7.18 -3.62
N TYR A 48 18.20 -6.02 -3.64
CA TYR A 48 17.86 -5.29 -4.85
C TYR A 48 18.92 -4.23 -5.19
N PRO A 49 19.34 -4.10 -6.46
CA PRO A 49 20.36 -3.13 -6.87
C PRO A 49 19.87 -1.68 -6.83
N ASP A 50 18.59 -1.44 -7.13
CA ASP A 50 17.96 -0.13 -7.13
C ASP A 50 16.45 -0.23 -6.84
N LEU A 51 15.80 0.94 -6.72
CA LEU A 51 14.36 1.00 -6.43
C LEU A 51 13.53 0.41 -7.56
N ALA A 52 13.95 0.55 -8.82
CA ALA A 52 13.20 0.02 -9.95
C ALA A 52 13.13 -1.51 -9.91
N ALA A 53 14.24 -2.18 -9.57
CA ALA A 53 14.30 -3.62 -9.38
C ALA A 53 13.41 -4.10 -8.21
N LEU A 54 13.39 -3.37 -7.10
CA LEU A 54 12.48 -3.66 -5.97
C LEU A 54 11.01 -3.56 -6.40
N LEU A 55 10.63 -2.47 -7.08
CA LEU A 55 9.25 -2.28 -7.51
C LEU A 55 8.83 -3.28 -8.59
N ALA A 56 9.74 -3.68 -9.49
CA ALA A 56 9.48 -4.73 -10.47
C ALA A 56 9.22 -6.08 -9.80
N ALA A 57 10.03 -6.47 -8.81
CA ALA A 57 9.82 -7.71 -8.06
C ALA A 57 8.50 -7.69 -7.26
N ALA A 58 8.11 -6.52 -6.74
CA ALA A 58 6.82 -6.33 -6.08
C ALA A 58 5.64 -6.47 -7.05
N ASP A 59 5.75 -5.92 -8.27
CA ASP A 59 4.74 -6.07 -9.32
C ASP A 59 4.60 -7.54 -9.74
N GLU A 60 5.72 -8.23 -9.99
CA GLU A 60 5.73 -9.67 -10.30
C GLU A 60 5.11 -10.51 -9.18
N ALA A 61 5.47 -10.25 -7.92
CA ALA A 61 4.88 -10.94 -6.77
C ALA A 61 3.36 -10.69 -6.66
N SER A 62 2.88 -9.52 -7.10
CA SER A 62 1.44 -9.19 -7.10
C SER A 62 0.68 -9.92 -8.21
N TYR A 63 1.28 -10.06 -9.40
CA TYR A 63 0.69 -10.80 -10.51
C TYR A 63 0.54 -12.31 -10.21
N ASP A 64 1.42 -12.84 -9.38
CA ASP A 64 1.42 -14.26 -9.00
C ASP A 64 0.57 -14.57 -7.76
N LEU A 65 -0.26 -13.62 -7.29
CA LEU A 65 -1.17 -13.85 -6.17
C LEU A 65 -2.27 -14.83 -6.57
N ALA A 66 -2.44 -15.89 -5.79
CA ALA A 66 -3.62 -16.73 -5.90
C ALA A 66 -4.84 -15.96 -5.35
N PRO A 67 -6.08 -16.39 -5.71
CA PRO A 67 -7.29 -15.75 -5.19
C PRO A 67 -7.35 -15.67 -3.66
N ALA A 68 -6.80 -16.66 -2.95
CA ALA A 68 -6.73 -16.67 -1.49
C ALA A 68 -5.76 -15.60 -0.95
N ASP A 69 -4.60 -15.42 -1.60
CA ASP A 69 -3.62 -14.40 -1.19
C ASP A 69 -4.15 -12.99 -1.43
N LEU A 70 -4.89 -12.79 -2.52
CA LEU A 70 -5.59 -11.54 -2.80
C LEU A 70 -6.67 -11.26 -1.74
N THR A 71 -7.46 -12.27 -1.39
CA THR A 71 -8.50 -12.14 -0.36
C THR A 71 -7.89 -11.80 1.00
N GLU A 72 -6.79 -12.45 1.38
CA GLU A 72 -6.02 -12.14 2.59
C GLU A 72 -5.56 -10.67 2.59
N ALA A 73 -4.97 -10.21 1.49
CA ALA A 73 -4.49 -8.84 1.40
C ALA A 73 -5.64 -7.82 1.47
N LEU A 74 -6.75 -8.06 0.78
CA LEU A 74 -7.91 -7.16 0.80
C LEU A 74 -8.63 -7.13 2.16
N ALA A 75 -8.55 -8.21 2.95
CA ALA A 75 -9.21 -8.28 4.26
C ALA A 75 -8.60 -7.36 5.32
N VAL A 76 -7.37 -6.87 5.11
CA VAL A 76 -6.72 -5.91 6.01
C VAL A 76 -6.75 -4.47 5.46
N GLU A 77 -7.28 -4.28 4.26
CA GLU A 77 -7.45 -2.96 3.67
C GLU A 77 -8.66 -2.24 4.23
N CYS A 78 -8.65 -0.91 4.06
CA CYS A 78 -9.72 -0.05 4.49
C CYS A 78 -10.14 0.90 3.38
N SER A 79 -11.44 1.11 3.28
CA SER A 79 -12.04 2.05 2.35
C SER A 79 -11.63 3.48 2.72
N THR A 80 -11.21 4.28 1.74
CA THR A 80 -10.73 5.65 1.94
C THR A 80 -11.83 6.57 2.45
N GLU A 81 -11.58 7.29 3.54
CA GLU A 81 -12.55 8.26 4.10
C GLU A 81 -12.43 9.66 3.46
N LEU A 82 -13.47 10.49 3.63
CA LEU A 82 -13.41 11.91 3.25
C LEU A 82 -12.57 12.72 4.25
N HIS A 83 -12.04 13.84 3.79
CA HIS A 83 -11.39 14.82 4.67
C HIS A 83 -12.38 15.35 5.74
N GLU A 84 -11.85 15.73 6.91
CA GLU A 84 -12.65 16.17 8.08
C GLU A 84 -13.55 17.40 7.81
N GLY A 85 -13.21 18.23 6.82
CA GLY A 85 -14.01 19.40 6.43
C GLY A 85 -15.24 19.13 5.54
N ALA A 86 -15.55 17.87 5.19
CA ALA A 86 -16.65 17.58 4.28
C ALA A 86 -18.02 17.66 4.98
N PRO A 87 -19.11 18.00 4.27
CA PRO A 87 -20.44 18.01 4.88
C PRO A 87 -20.83 16.64 5.45
N TYR A 88 -21.47 16.60 6.61
CA TYR A 88 -21.90 15.35 7.26
C TYR A 88 -22.72 14.43 6.33
N ALA A 89 -23.58 15.00 5.50
CA ALA A 89 -24.35 14.22 4.52
C ALA A 89 -23.47 13.55 3.45
N ALA A 90 -22.32 14.15 3.11
CA ALA A 90 -21.36 13.55 2.18
C ALA A 90 -20.63 12.36 2.82
N HIS A 91 -20.26 12.45 4.11
CA HIS A 91 -19.72 11.32 4.87
C HIS A 91 -20.71 10.15 4.89
N LEU A 92 -21.96 10.39 5.30
CA LEU A 92 -23.00 9.34 5.32
C LEU A 92 -23.23 8.70 3.95
N ALA A 93 -23.21 9.50 2.87
CA ALA A 93 -23.38 8.99 1.52
C ALA A 93 -22.21 8.12 1.07
N LEU A 94 -20.98 8.49 1.45
CA LEU A 94 -19.80 7.67 1.15
C LEU A 94 -19.78 6.38 1.97
N ASP A 95 -20.09 6.45 3.27
CA ASP A 95 -20.19 5.26 4.14
C ASP A 95 -21.22 4.27 3.62
N ALA A 96 -22.39 4.76 3.18
CA ALA A 96 -23.41 3.93 2.55
C ALA A 96 -22.90 3.29 1.24
N ALA A 97 -22.14 4.03 0.44
CA ALA A 97 -21.56 3.52 -0.81
C ALA A 97 -20.51 2.43 -0.55
N HIS A 98 -19.64 2.60 0.45
CA HIS A 98 -18.69 1.57 0.87
C HIS A 98 -19.41 0.33 1.42
N ALA A 99 -20.40 0.51 2.30
CA ALA A 99 -21.17 -0.61 2.83
C ALA A 99 -21.90 -1.38 1.73
N GLU A 100 -22.41 -0.70 0.70
CA GLU A 100 -23.04 -1.36 -0.44
C GLU A 100 -22.02 -2.13 -1.29
N TYR A 101 -20.84 -1.54 -1.53
CA TYR A 101 -19.73 -2.19 -2.23
C TYR A 101 -19.26 -3.45 -1.49
N GLU A 102 -18.96 -3.33 -0.19
CA GLU A 102 -18.50 -4.44 0.66
C GLU A 102 -19.54 -5.55 0.73
N ARG A 103 -20.83 -5.22 0.82
CA ARG A 103 -21.92 -6.21 0.77
C ARG A 103 -21.96 -6.96 -0.55
N LYS A 104 -21.65 -6.30 -1.68
CA LYS A 104 -21.68 -6.93 -3.01
C LYS A 104 -20.44 -7.79 -3.26
N PHE A 105 -19.24 -7.28 -2.95
CA PHE A 105 -17.98 -7.90 -3.36
C PHE A 105 -17.22 -8.60 -2.22
N GLY A 106 -17.62 -8.39 -0.97
CA GLY A 106 -17.08 -9.10 0.20
C GLY A 106 -15.73 -8.60 0.71
N HIS A 107 -15.28 -7.42 0.27
CA HIS A 107 -14.03 -6.80 0.71
C HIS A 107 -14.11 -5.26 0.61
N ALA A 108 -13.19 -4.56 1.28
CA ALA A 108 -13.09 -3.11 1.27
C ALA A 108 -12.85 -2.57 -0.15
N PHE A 109 -13.32 -1.35 -0.41
CA PHE A 109 -13.07 -0.65 -1.67
C PHE A 109 -11.63 -0.13 -1.69
N VAL A 110 -10.81 -0.69 -2.58
CA VAL A 110 -9.41 -0.26 -2.77
C VAL A 110 -9.24 0.50 -4.08
N ILE A 111 -8.57 1.65 -4.03
CA ILE A 111 -8.19 2.43 -5.21
C ILE A 111 -6.84 3.10 -4.94
N CYS A 112 -5.93 3.06 -5.91
CA CYS A 112 -4.69 3.80 -5.83
C CYS A 112 -4.87 5.22 -6.33
N LEU A 113 -4.71 6.19 -5.43
CA LEU A 113 -4.81 7.62 -5.72
C LEU A 113 -3.43 8.28 -5.88
N ALA A 114 -2.35 7.49 -5.93
CA ALA A 114 -1.00 8.01 -6.09
C ALA A 114 -0.86 8.78 -7.41
N GLY A 115 -0.39 10.02 -7.32
CA GLY A 115 -0.26 10.93 -8.46
C GLY A 115 -1.51 11.79 -8.75
N HIS A 116 -2.61 11.58 -8.02
CA HIS A 116 -3.76 12.49 -8.02
C HIS A 116 -3.64 13.52 -6.89
N PRO A 117 -4.04 14.78 -7.11
CA PRO A 117 -4.05 15.78 -6.06
C PRO A 117 -5.12 15.44 -5.01
N ALA A 118 -4.84 15.74 -3.74
CA ALA A 118 -5.66 15.28 -2.61
C ALA A 118 -7.10 15.80 -2.66
N GLU A 119 -7.31 16.99 -3.22
CA GLU A 119 -8.64 17.58 -3.43
C GLU A 119 -9.52 16.79 -4.42
N GLU A 120 -8.92 16.01 -5.33
CA GLU A 120 -9.64 15.18 -6.29
C GLU A 120 -9.96 13.77 -5.75
N HIS A 121 -9.34 13.37 -4.63
CA HIS A 121 -9.49 12.02 -4.07
C HIS A 121 -10.95 11.66 -3.78
N PRO A 122 -11.77 12.52 -3.12
CA PRO A 122 -13.18 12.23 -2.90
C PRO A 122 -13.95 11.92 -4.18
N ASP A 123 -13.74 12.71 -5.23
CA ASP A 123 -14.44 12.57 -6.50
C ASP A 123 -14.00 11.29 -7.22
N MET A 124 -12.70 10.95 -7.15
CA MET A 124 -12.16 9.71 -7.70
C MET A 124 -12.70 8.47 -6.98
N VAL A 125 -12.80 8.50 -5.65
CA VAL A 125 -13.39 7.40 -4.86
C VAL A 125 -14.86 7.21 -5.23
N LEU A 126 -15.66 8.27 -5.21
CA LEU A 126 -17.09 8.19 -5.54
C LEU A 126 -17.34 7.74 -6.98
N ALA A 127 -16.59 8.28 -7.95
CA ALA A 127 -16.68 7.87 -9.35
C ALA A 127 -16.25 6.40 -9.53
N GLY A 128 -15.19 5.99 -8.83
CA GLY A 128 -14.68 4.63 -8.81
C GLY A 128 -15.71 3.63 -8.29
N ILE A 129 -16.31 3.90 -7.13
CA ILE A 129 -17.36 3.04 -6.54
C ILE A 129 -18.54 2.93 -7.51
N ARG A 130 -19.07 4.07 -8.01
CA ARG A 130 -20.23 4.06 -8.92
C ARG A 130 -19.99 3.25 -10.18
N ARG A 131 -18.80 3.37 -10.78
CA ARG A 131 -18.42 2.59 -11.96
C ARG A 131 -18.32 1.10 -11.62
N ARG A 132 -17.64 0.77 -10.52
CA ARG A 132 -17.31 -0.61 -10.15
C ARG A 132 -18.50 -1.40 -9.63
N MET A 133 -19.52 -0.72 -9.10
CA MET A 133 -20.78 -1.36 -8.74
C MET A 133 -21.51 -2.01 -9.92
N ALA A 134 -21.21 -1.64 -11.17
CA ALA A 134 -21.77 -2.27 -12.36
C ALA A 134 -21.03 -3.55 -12.82
N HIS A 135 -19.85 -3.85 -12.25
CA HIS A 135 -19.05 -5.00 -12.64
C HIS A 135 -19.55 -6.31 -12.02
N GLU A 136 -19.25 -7.41 -12.72
CA GLU A 136 -19.36 -8.77 -12.21
C GLU A 136 -18.22 -9.06 -11.23
N GLU A 137 -18.39 -10.05 -10.35
CA GLU A 137 -17.43 -10.35 -9.28
C GLU A 137 -16.01 -10.63 -9.77
N ASP A 138 -15.85 -11.37 -10.88
CA ASP A 138 -14.52 -11.72 -11.42
C ASP A 138 -13.83 -10.52 -12.10
N GLU A 139 -14.60 -9.63 -12.75
CA GLU A 139 -14.06 -8.38 -13.30
C GLU A 139 -13.61 -7.46 -12.17
N GLU A 140 -14.44 -7.30 -11.15
CA GLU A 140 -14.13 -6.47 -9.99
C GLU A 140 -12.95 -7.00 -9.18
N ARG A 141 -12.81 -8.32 -9.06
CA ARG A 141 -11.64 -8.95 -8.43
C ARG A 141 -10.36 -8.63 -9.19
N SER A 142 -10.42 -8.64 -10.52
CA SER A 142 -9.27 -8.30 -11.37
C SER A 142 -8.87 -6.83 -11.22
N ILE A 143 -9.86 -5.94 -11.19
CA ILE A 143 -9.64 -4.50 -10.93
C ILE A 143 -9.05 -4.28 -9.53
N SER A 144 -9.59 -4.94 -8.51
CA SER A 144 -9.12 -4.82 -7.12
C SER A 144 -7.69 -5.33 -6.95
N ALA A 145 -7.31 -6.41 -7.63
CA ALA A 145 -5.94 -6.89 -7.66
C ALA A 145 -4.97 -5.86 -8.27
N ASP A 146 -5.38 -5.21 -9.36
CA ASP A 146 -4.60 -4.16 -10.00
C ASP A 146 -4.45 -2.91 -9.12
N GLU A 147 -5.51 -2.49 -8.44
CA GLU A 147 -5.47 -1.36 -7.50
C GLU A 147 -4.59 -1.68 -6.28
N LEU A 148 -4.73 -2.89 -5.72
CA LEU A 148 -3.89 -3.35 -4.62
C LEU A 148 -2.40 -3.38 -5.00
N ARG A 149 -2.06 -3.83 -6.21
CA ARG A 149 -0.69 -3.77 -6.73
C ARG A 149 -0.16 -2.34 -6.78
N ARG A 150 -0.97 -1.40 -7.29
CA ARG A 150 -0.59 0.02 -7.37
C ARG A 150 -0.41 0.63 -5.97
N LEU A 151 -1.28 0.29 -5.02
CA LEU A 151 -1.15 0.68 -3.61
C LEU A 151 0.14 0.12 -3.02
N ALA A 152 0.38 -1.18 -3.16
CA ALA A 152 1.60 -1.83 -2.68
C ALA A 152 2.87 -1.16 -3.24
N ARG A 153 2.88 -0.84 -4.54
CA ARG A 153 3.98 -0.12 -5.21
C ARG A 153 4.19 1.28 -4.63
N ALA A 154 3.14 2.05 -4.40
CA ALA A 154 3.22 3.38 -3.81
C ALA A 154 3.75 3.33 -2.37
N ARG A 155 3.19 2.44 -1.55
CA ARG A 155 3.59 2.21 -0.16
C ARG A 155 5.04 1.76 -0.06
N LEU A 156 5.46 0.84 -0.93
CA LEU A 156 6.84 0.34 -0.98
C LEU A 156 7.83 1.43 -1.40
N SER A 157 7.43 2.32 -2.31
CA SER A 157 8.24 3.48 -2.70
C SER A 157 8.48 4.41 -1.52
N VAL A 158 7.47 4.62 -0.66
CA VAL A 158 7.61 5.38 0.58
C VAL A 158 8.49 4.64 1.58
N LEU A 159 8.25 3.35 1.82
CA LEU A 159 9.04 2.52 2.73
C LEU A 159 10.53 2.53 2.38
N ALA A 160 10.86 2.31 1.10
CA ALA A 160 12.23 2.36 0.59
C ALA A 160 12.86 3.77 0.64
N ARG A 161 12.05 4.81 0.94
CA ARG A 161 12.45 6.21 1.09
C ARG A 161 12.32 6.74 2.52
N MET A 162 11.91 5.98 3.53
CA MET A 162 11.78 6.49 4.91
C MET A 162 12.96 6.10 5.83
N PRO A 163 13.38 6.97 6.78
CA PRO A 163 14.31 6.63 7.87
C PRO A 163 13.58 6.05 9.12
N GLU A 164 14.32 5.24 9.89
CA GLU A 164 14.02 4.38 11.08
C GLU A 164 12.88 4.67 12.09
N SER A 165 11.99 5.66 11.95
CA SER A 165 10.94 5.91 12.96
C SER A 165 9.73 4.96 12.90
N PHE A 166 9.91 3.70 12.48
CA PHE A 166 8.83 2.71 12.42
C PHE A 166 8.77 1.78 13.66
N ASP A 167 9.76 1.82 14.57
CA ASP A 167 9.69 1.08 15.83
C ASP A 167 8.85 1.79 16.92
N ALA A 168 8.45 3.06 16.69
CA ALA A 168 7.73 3.87 17.69
C ALA A 168 6.28 4.23 17.30
N VAL A 169 5.88 4.07 16.03
CA VAL A 169 4.48 4.27 15.62
C VAL A 169 3.88 2.90 15.41
N ARG A 170 3.31 2.35 16.49
CA ARG A 170 2.28 1.31 16.33
C ARG A 170 1.15 1.99 15.54
N PRO A 171 0.73 1.46 14.39
CA PRO A 171 -0.51 1.94 13.79
C PRO A 171 -1.59 1.72 14.86
N GLU A 172 -2.27 2.80 15.29
CA GLU A 172 -3.36 2.68 16.27
C GLU A 172 -4.49 1.80 15.72
N SER A 173 -4.54 1.67 14.39
CA SER A 173 -5.42 0.78 13.63
C SER A 173 -4.71 0.25 12.37
N PRO A 174 -4.94 -1.02 11.94
CA PRO A 174 -4.47 -1.56 10.65
C PRO A 174 -4.78 -0.65 9.44
N CYS A 175 -5.86 0.11 9.61
CA CYS A 175 -6.52 1.06 8.72
C CYS A 175 -5.83 2.42 8.57
N SER A 176 -4.85 2.76 9.43
CA SER A 176 -4.18 4.07 9.42
C SER A 176 -2.69 3.90 9.18
N PRO A 177 -2.29 3.54 7.95
CA PRO A 177 -0.89 3.38 7.65
C PRO A 177 -0.20 4.74 7.53
N LEU A 178 1.11 4.75 7.79
CA LEU A 178 1.94 5.94 7.93
C LEU A 178 2.01 6.85 6.68
N TRP A 179 1.55 6.39 5.52
CA TRP A 179 1.54 7.11 4.24
C TRP A 179 0.23 7.89 3.98
N ASP A 180 -0.80 7.70 4.79
CA ASP A 180 -2.01 8.56 4.82
C ASP A 180 -1.83 9.80 5.70
N SER A 181 -0.66 9.96 6.32
CA SER A 181 -0.37 11.14 7.13
C SER A 181 -0.14 12.38 6.23
N PRO A 182 -0.82 13.52 6.50
CA PRO A 182 -0.64 14.76 5.74
C PRO A 182 0.78 15.34 5.83
N SER A 183 1.65 14.74 6.65
CA SER A 183 3.05 15.12 6.83
C SER A 183 4.02 14.37 5.91
N VAL A 184 3.56 13.40 5.11
CA VAL A 184 4.39 12.72 4.11
C VAL A 184 4.33 13.49 2.80
N PRO A 185 5.43 14.12 2.36
CA PRO A 185 5.45 14.75 1.04
C PRO A 185 5.35 13.68 -0.05
N VAL A 186 4.42 13.88 -0.99
CA VAL A 186 4.25 13.12 -2.24
C VAL A 186 5.55 13.07 -3.05
#